data_AF-A0A5K1CQE2-F1
#
_entry.id   AF-A0A5K1CQE2-F1
#
_cell.length_a   1.000
_cell.length_b   1.000
_cell.length_c   1.000
_cell.angle_alpha   90.00
_cell.angle_beta   90.00
_cell.angle_gamma   90.00
#
_symmetry.space_group_name_H-M   'P 1'
#
loop_
_entity.id
_entity.type
_entity.pdbx_description
1 polymer ?
#
loop_
_entity_poly.entity_id
_entity_poly.type
_entity_poly.pdbx_seq_one_letter_code
_entity_poly.pdbx_strand_id
1 'polypeptide(L)'
;LEKVHLNRKDGIAKVAGTLLCVGGASIITLYKGPTIIRPYLTNSGNEFLLQLGSTGGKNWTLGCLFLIGHCLSWSGWLVLQAPVLKRYPARLSVTSYTCFFGVIQFLIIAAFIERDSQAWIIRSGGELFTILYA
;
A
#
# COMPACT_ATOMS: atom_id res chain seq x y z
N LEU A 1 -21.93 12.34 -1.27
CA LEU A 1 -20.82 13.25 -0.93
C LEU A 1 -21.23 14.05 0.30
N GLU A 2 -20.47 13.91 1.38
CA GLU A 2 -20.69 14.68 2.60
C GLU A 2 -20.23 16.12 2.37
N LYS A 3 -21.07 17.11 2.70
CA LYS A 3 -20.71 18.53 2.52
C LYS A 3 -19.81 18.96 3.67
N VAL A 4 -18.64 19.51 3.36
CA VAL A 4 -17.72 20.05 4.37
C VAL A 4 -18.25 21.40 4.82
N HIS A 5 -18.99 21.41 5.93
CA HIS A 5 -19.45 22.65 6.56
C HIS A 5 -18.33 23.23 7.42
N LEU A 6 -17.49 24.09 6.84
CA LEU A 6 -16.36 24.74 7.54
C LEU A 6 -16.78 25.64 8.71
N ASN A 7 -18.05 26.01 8.78
CA ASN A 7 -18.62 26.79 9.88
C ASN A 7 -18.97 25.93 11.11
N ARG A 8 -18.92 24.59 11.01
CA ARG A 8 -19.28 23.67 12.10
C ARG A 8 -18.01 23.04 12.67
N LYS A 9 -17.96 22.85 13.99
CA LYS A 9 -16.81 22.22 14.69
C LYS A 9 -16.44 20.86 14.08
N ASP A 10 -17.42 20.10 13.61
CA ASP A 10 -17.21 18.81 12.94
C ASP A 10 -16.49 18.93 11.59
N GLY A 11 -16.74 20.01 10.84
CA GLY A 11 -16.05 20.28 9.57
C GLY A 11 -14.61 20.72 9.80
N ILE A 12 -14.38 21.56 10.81
CA ILE A 12 -13.04 21.99 11.23
C ILE A 12 -12.21 20.79 11.71
N ALA A 13 -12.79 19.90 12.53
CA ALA A 13 -12.11 18.70 13.01
C ALA A 13 -11.67 17.76 11.87
N LYS A 14 -12.50 17.60 10.83
CA LYS A 14 -12.16 16.81 9.64
C LYS A 14 -10.98 17.39 8.86
N VAL A 15 -10.93 18.71 8.69
CA VAL A 15 -9.83 19.39 8.01
C VAL A 15 -8.55 19.32 8.85
N ALA A 16 -8.64 19.60 10.16
CA ALA A 16 -7.51 19.53 11.07
C ALA A 16 -6.89 18.12 11.12
N GLY A 17 -7.72 17.07 11.17
CA GLY A 17 -7.26 15.69 11.13
C GLY A 17 -6.52 15.36 9.83
N THR A 18 -7.02 15.85 8.69
CA THR A 18 -6.36 15.68 7.38
C THR A 18 -4.99 16.35 7.35
N LEU A 19 -4.90 17.61 7.83
CA LEU A 19 -3.65 18.35 7.90
C LEU A 19 -2.63 17.68 8.83
N LEU A 20 -3.07 17.18 9.98
CA LEU A 20 -2.22 16.48 10.94
C LEU A 20 -1.70 15.16 10.33
N CYS A 21 -2.52 14.45 9.58
CA CYS A 21 -2.11 13.22 8.87
C CYS A 21 -1.04 13.50 7.82
N VAL A 22 -1.25 14.52 6.97
CA VAL A 22 -0.26 14.95 5.97
C VAL A 22 1.03 15.42 6.64
N GLY A 23 0.93 16.20 7.72
CA GLY A 23 2.07 16.63 8.53
C GLY A 23 2.84 15.45 9.11
N GLY A 24 2.16 14.48 9.71
CA GLY A 24 2.78 13.27 10.26
C GLY A 24 3.51 12.45 9.20
N ALA A 25 2.89 12.19 8.05
CA ALA A 25 3.52 11.50 6.94
C ALA A 25 4.76 12.26 6.41
N SER A 26 4.67 13.59 6.35
CA SER A 26 5.77 14.45 5.90
C SER A 26 6.94 14.42 6.88
N ILE A 27 6.66 14.47 8.19
CA ILE A 27 7.67 14.35 9.24
C ILE A 27 8.35 12.98 9.15
N ILE A 28 7.60 11.87 9.07
CA ILE A 28 8.19 10.52 8.96
C ILE A 28 9.08 10.40 7.72
N THR A 29 8.64 10.97 6.59
CA THR A 29 9.38 10.91 5.32
C THR A 29 10.66 11.77 5.34
N LEU A 30 10.59 12.95 5.97
CA LEU A 30 11.69 13.91 6.01
C LEU A 30 12.61 13.72 7.22
N TYR A 31 12.16 13.00 8.25
CA TYR A 31 12.93 12.71 9.44
C TYR A 31 14.00 11.68 9.11
N LYS A 32 15.21 12.18 8.83
CA LYS A 32 16.42 11.36 8.78
C LYS A 32 16.85 11.02 10.20
N GLY A 33 16.27 9.97 10.78
CA GLY A 33 16.76 9.38 12.03
C GLY A 33 18.17 8.79 11.86
N PRO A 34 18.96 8.65 12.94
CA PRO A 34 20.23 7.93 12.90
C PRO A 34 19.99 6.50 12.41
N THR A 35 20.86 6.01 11.52
CA THR A 35 20.80 4.63 11.02
C THR A 35 21.06 3.64 12.16
N ILE A 36 19.97 3.10 12.74
CA ILE A 36 20.02 2.17 13.88
C ILE A 36 20.54 0.80 13.45
N ILE A 37 20.47 0.48 12.15
CA ILE A 37 21.07 -0.72 11.58
C ILE A 37 22.38 -0.30 10.91
N ARG A 38 23.51 -0.57 11.58
CA ARG A 38 24.81 -0.73 10.92
C ARG A 38 24.84 -2.17 10.41
N PRO A 39 24.62 -2.44 9.12
CA PRO A 39 24.82 -3.79 8.63
C PRO A 39 26.33 -4.04 8.65
N TYR A 40 26.76 -4.99 9.46
CA TYR A 40 28.09 -5.61 9.35
C TYR A 40 28.19 -6.49 8.09
N LEU A 41 27.49 -6.12 7.01
CA LEU A 41 27.60 -6.74 5.71
C LEU A 41 28.37 -5.78 4.81
N THR A 42 29.66 -6.06 4.70
CA THR A 42 30.43 -5.97 3.45
C THR A 42 29.63 -5.39 2.28
N ASN A 43 29.86 -4.11 1.99
CA ASN A 43 29.71 -3.43 0.70
C ASN A 43 28.37 -3.51 -0.09
N SER A 44 27.34 -4.22 0.35
CA SER A 44 26.09 -4.40 -0.44
C SER A 44 24.87 -3.64 0.10
N GLY A 45 24.90 -3.19 1.36
CA GLY A 45 23.77 -2.42 1.95
C GLY A 45 23.71 -0.96 1.53
N ASN A 46 24.86 -0.36 1.22
CA ASN A 46 24.93 1.02 0.73
C ASN A 46 24.44 1.13 -0.71
N GLU A 47 24.48 0.04 -1.48
CA GLU A 47 24.04 0.02 -2.86
C GLU A 47 22.52 0.17 -2.96
N PHE A 48 21.72 -0.44 -2.07
CA PHE A 48 20.25 -0.29 -2.11
C PHE A 48 19.78 1.13 -1.79
N LEU A 49 20.36 1.78 -0.77
CA LEU A 49 20.01 3.15 -0.40
C LEU A 49 20.58 4.16 -1.41
N LEU A 50 21.80 3.92 -1.92
CA LEU A 50 22.33 4.67 -3.06
C LEU A 50 21.52 4.41 -4.32
N GLN A 51 20.92 3.25 -4.55
CA GLN A 51 20.09 2.94 -5.73
C GLN A 51 18.69 3.57 -5.62
N LEU A 52 18.20 3.82 -4.41
CA LEU A 52 17.01 4.65 -4.20
C LEU A 52 17.28 6.13 -4.53
N GLY A 53 18.50 6.63 -4.26
CA GLY A 53 18.92 8.03 -4.48
C GLY A 53 19.74 8.30 -5.74
N SER A 54 20.28 7.28 -6.40
CA SER A 54 21.06 7.39 -7.62
C SER A 54 20.08 7.50 -8.75
N THR A 55 20.02 8.69 -9.31
CA THR A 55 19.22 9.11 -10.45
C THR A 55 19.62 8.44 -11.78
N GLY A 56 20.24 7.25 -11.72
CA GLY A 56 20.54 6.41 -12.87
C GLY A 56 19.30 5.60 -13.27
N GLY A 57 18.35 6.23 -13.97
CA GLY A 57 17.34 5.51 -14.76
C GLY A 57 15.97 5.25 -14.13
N LYS A 58 15.66 5.77 -12.94
CA LYS A 58 14.32 5.62 -12.34
C LYS A 58 13.39 6.73 -12.86
N ASN A 59 12.37 6.35 -13.64
CA ASN A 59 11.33 7.26 -14.16
C ASN A 59 10.48 7.81 -13.00
N TRP A 60 10.99 8.85 -12.32
CA TRP A 60 10.32 9.50 -11.18
C TRP A 60 8.89 9.92 -11.51
N THR A 61 8.67 10.44 -12.72
CA THR A 61 7.35 10.79 -13.24
C THR A 61 6.38 9.61 -13.28
N LEU A 62 6.85 8.42 -13.69
CA LEU A 62 6.04 7.21 -13.71
C LEU A 62 5.62 6.81 -12.28
N GLY A 63 6.56 6.91 -11.33
CA GLY A 63 6.29 6.68 -9.91
C GLY A 63 5.22 7.63 -9.36
N CYS A 64 5.32 8.92 -9.67
CA CYS A 64 4.29 9.91 -9.30
C CYS A 64 2.93 9.58 -9.92
N LEU A 65 2.89 9.18 -11.18
CA LEU A 65 1.63 8.82 -11.87
C LEU A 65 0.97 7.59 -11.22
N PHE A 66 1.74 6.54 -10.92
CA PHE A 66 1.25 5.37 -10.19
C PHE A 66 0.74 5.72 -8.80
N LEU A 67 1.44 6.61 -8.08
CA LEU A 67 1.02 7.04 -6.75
C LEU A 67 -0.31 7.81 -6.80
N ILE A 68 -0.47 8.73 -7.76
CA ILE A 68 -1.74 9.45 -7.97
C ILE A 68 -2.85 8.46 -8.30
N GLY A 69 -2.61 7.53 -9.21
CA GLY A 69 -3.57 6.49 -9.58
C GLY A 69 -3.99 5.62 -8.39
N HIS A 70 -3.04 5.21 -7.56
CA HIS A 70 -3.29 4.46 -6.33
C HIS A 70 -4.17 5.26 -5.36
N CYS A 71 -3.82 6.52 -5.09
CA CYS A 71 -4.59 7.40 -4.20
C CYS A 71 -6.03 7.62 -4.70
N LEU A 72 -6.22 7.87 -6.00
CA LEU A 72 -7.54 8.05 -6.60
C LEU A 72 -8.38 6.77 -6.52
N SER A 73 -7.78 5.62 -6.82
CA SER A 73 -8.44 4.31 -6.76
C SER A 73 -8.89 3.98 -5.34
N TRP A 74 -8.00 4.16 -4.36
CA TRP A 74 -8.31 3.91 -2.94
C TRP A 74 -9.41 4.84 -2.42
N SER A 75 -9.35 6.12 -2.78
CA SER A 75 -10.40 7.09 -2.43
C SER A 75 -11.75 6.71 -3.04
N GLY A 76 -11.77 6.36 -4.34
CA GLY A 76 -12.98 5.88 -5.02
C GLY A 76 -13.58 4.64 -4.36
N TRP A 77 -12.74 3.68 -3.99
CA TRP A 77 -13.16 2.48 -3.26
C TRP A 77 -13.84 2.83 -1.93
N LEU A 78 -13.22 3.68 -1.10
CA LEU A 78 -13.80 4.09 0.19
C LEU A 78 -15.16 4.80 0.02
N VAL A 79 -15.30 5.65 -1.00
CA VAL A 79 -16.55 6.35 -1.31
C VAL A 79 -17.64 5.37 -1.72
N LEU A 80 -17.33 4.37 -2.55
CA LEU A 80 -18.27 3.34 -2.99
C LEU A 80 -18.60 2.33 -1.88
N GLN A 81 -17.68 2.09 -0.96
CA GLN A 81 -17.85 1.16 0.15
C GLN A 81 -18.91 1.65 1.14
N ALA A 82 -18.99 2.95 1.42
CA ALA A 82 -19.96 3.53 2.35
C ALA A 82 -21.45 3.23 2.02
N PRO A 83 -21.97 3.44 0.79
CA PRO A 83 -23.35 3.08 0.46
C PRO A 83 -23.59 1.57 0.41
N VAL A 84 -22.59 0.77 0.02
CA VAL A 84 -22.69 -0.70 0.00
C VAL A 84 -22.91 -1.26 1.40
N LEU A 85 -22.12 -0.82 2.39
CA LEU A 85 -22.30 -1.23 3.79
C LEU A 85 -23.60 -0.70 4.41
N LYS A 86 -24.15 0.40 3.89
CA LYS A 86 -25.44 0.92 4.35
C LYS A 86 -26.62 0.06 3.88
N ARG A 87 -26.48 -0.62 2.72
CA ARG A 87 -27.54 -1.48 2.15
C ARG A 87 -27.38 -2.95 2.51
N TYR A 88 -26.15 -3.40 2.80
CA TYR A 88 -25.85 -4.75 3.27
C TYR A 88 -25.22 -4.71 4.67
N PRO A 89 -25.96 -5.07 5.74
CA PRO A 89 -25.45 -5.03 7.12
C PRO A 89 -24.40 -6.12 7.41
N ALA A 90 -24.23 -7.10 6.53
CA ALA A 90 -23.20 -8.14 6.62
C ALA A 90 -21.84 -7.64 6.10
N ARG A 91 -21.12 -6.88 6.94
CA ARG A 91 -19.79 -6.32 6.61
C ARG A 91 -18.75 -7.39 6.25
N LEU A 92 -18.84 -8.56 6.87
CA LEU A 92 -17.93 -9.67 6.63
C LEU A 92 -18.02 -10.20 5.21
N SER A 93 -19.23 -10.32 4.64
CA SER A 93 -19.42 -10.83 3.28
C SER A 93 -18.81 -9.89 2.24
N VAL A 94 -18.93 -8.58 2.42
CA VAL A 94 -18.30 -7.58 1.52
C VAL A 94 -16.78 -7.75 1.53
N THR A 95 -16.18 -7.88 2.71
CA THR A 95 -14.73 -8.13 2.84
C THR A 95 -14.33 -9.46 2.21
N SER A 96 -15.10 -10.53 2.42
CA SER A 96 -14.85 -11.83 1.80
C SER A 96 -14.86 -11.76 0.29
N TYR A 97 -15.83 -11.06 -0.33
CA TYR A 97 -15.86 -10.87 -1.78
C TYR A 97 -14.66 -10.05 -2.26
N THR A 98 -14.30 -8.96 -1.58
CA THR A 98 -13.12 -8.16 -1.93
C THR A 98 -11.84 -8.99 -1.86
N CYS A 99 -11.68 -9.79 -0.80
CA CYS A 99 -10.53 -10.68 -0.64
C CYS A 99 -10.50 -11.76 -1.72
N PHE A 100 -11.65 -12.37 -2.01
CA PHE A 100 -11.78 -13.39 -3.05
C PHE A 100 -11.37 -12.85 -4.44
N PHE A 101 -11.91 -11.70 -4.84
CA PHE A 101 -11.51 -11.06 -6.10
C PHE A 101 -10.04 -10.61 -6.08
N GLY A 102 -9.55 -10.15 -4.93
CA GLY A 102 -8.14 -9.79 -4.75
C GLY A 102 -7.20 -10.98 -4.96
N VAL A 103 -7.50 -12.13 -4.36
CA VAL A 103 -6.73 -13.37 -4.56
C VAL A 103 -6.73 -13.79 -6.03
N ILE A 104 -7.87 -13.72 -6.70
CA ILE A 104 -7.96 -14.02 -8.14
C ILE A 104 -7.08 -13.06 -8.96
N GLN A 105 -7.15 -11.75 -8.69
CA GLN A 105 -6.32 -10.75 -9.39
C GLN A 105 -4.83 -11.00 -9.16
N PHE A 106 -4.41 -11.24 -7.91
CA PHE A 106 -3.02 -11.55 -7.60
C PHE A 106 -2.56 -12.84 -8.28
N LEU A 107 -3.40 -13.87 -8.32
CA LEU A 107 -3.08 -15.12 -9.00
C LEU A 107 -2.93 -14.94 -10.51
N ILE A 108 -3.80 -14.15 -11.15
CA ILE A 108 -3.68 -13.81 -12.58
C ILE A 108 -2.38 -13.05 -12.84
N ILE A 109 -2.08 -12.03 -12.03
CA ILE A 109 -0.85 -11.24 -12.16
C ILE A 109 0.38 -12.13 -11.98
N ALA A 110 0.38 -12.99 -10.95
CA ALA A 110 1.44 -13.95 -10.72
C ALA A 110 1.60 -14.89 -11.92
N ALA A 111 0.52 -15.38 -12.52
CA ALA A 111 0.57 -16.23 -13.72
C ALA A 111 1.18 -15.55 -14.95
N PHE A 112 1.03 -14.23 -15.08
CA PHE A 112 1.65 -13.46 -16.17
C PHE A 112 3.12 -13.12 -15.91
N ILE A 113 3.46 -12.82 -14.65
CA ILE A 113 4.82 -12.41 -14.25
C ILE A 113 5.73 -13.62 -14.11
N GLU A 114 5.27 -14.67 -13.44
CA GLU A 114 6.04 -15.86 -13.15
C GLU A 114 5.91 -16.86 -14.29
N ARG A 115 6.98 -16.96 -15.10
CA ARG A 115 7.03 -17.84 -16.27
C ARG A 115 7.66 -19.21 -15.97
N ASP A 116 8.30 -19.36 -14.81
CA ASP A 116 8.91 -20.63 -14.41
C ASP A 116 7.89 -21.52 -13.68
N SER A 117 7.61 -22.68 -14.27
CA SER A 117 6.75 -23.72 -13.66
C SER A 117 7.26 -24.22 -12.30
N GLN A 118 8.56 -24.13 -12.02
CA GLN A 118 9.14 -24.57 -10.75
C GLN A 118 8.83 -23.64 -9.58
N ALA A 119 8.53 -22.37 -9.84
CA ALA A 119 8.16 -21.39 -8.80
C ALA A 119 6.74 -21.61 -8.26
N TRP A 120 5.88 -22.32 -9.00
CA TRP A 120 4.53 -22.70 -8.57
C TRP A 120 4.50 -23.97 -7.71
N ILE A 121 5.62 -24.70 -7.64
CA ILE A 121 5.71 -25.97 -6.93
C ILE A 121 6.19 -25.71 -5.51
N ILE A 122 5.30 -25.88 -4.54
CA ILE A 122 5.64 -25.81 -3.12
C ILE A 122 6.49 -27.06 -2.78
N ARG A 123 7.79 -26.87 -2.51
CA ARG A 123 8.74 -27.97 -2.39
C ARG A 123 8.73 -28.61 -1.00
N SER A 124 8.34 -27.85 0.03
CA SER A 124 8.36 -28.31 1.43
C SER A 124 7.26 -27.68 2.27
N GLY A 125 6.78 -28.42 3.28
CA GLY A 125 5.84 -27.90 4.27
C GLY A 125 6.38 -26.72 5.07
N GLY A 126 7.71 -26.62 5.22
CA GLY A 126 8.35 -25.45 5.83
C GLY A 126 8.20 -24.17 5.00
N GLU A 127 8.26 -24.30 3.66
CA GLU A 127 8.06 -23.21 2.72
C GLU A 127 6.62 -22.70 2.79
N LEU A 128 5.66 -23.61 2.89
CA LEU A 128 4.24 -23.28 3.08
C LEU A 128 4.00 -22.57 4.43
N PHE A 129 4.69 -23.00 5.49
CA PHE A 129 4.62 -22.34 6.80
C PHE A 129 5.22 -20.93 6.75
N THR A 130 6.32 -20.74 6.01
CA THR A 130 6.92 -19.42 5.80
C THR A 130 5.97 -18.51 5.00
N ILE A 131 5.32 -19.02 3.96
CA ILE A 131 4.37 -18.24 3.15
C ILE A 131 3.12 -17.86 3.96
N LEU A 132 2.63 -18.74 4.84
CA LEU A 132 1.49 -18.44 5.71
C LEU A 132 1.82 -17.48 6.85
N TYR A 133 3.08 -17.47 7.31
CA TYR A 133 3.54 -16.64 8.41
C TYR A 133 3.99 -15.24 7.96
N ALA A 134 4.55 -15.14 6.75
CA ALA A 134 5.00 -13.89 6.15
C ALA A 134 3.85 -12.89 5.92
#